data_AF-A0A8K0SJB8-F1
#
_entry.id   AF-A0A8K0SJB8-F1
#
_cell.length_a   1.000
_cell.length_b   1.000
_cell.length_c   1.000
_cell.angle_alpha   90.00
_cell.angle_beta   90.00
_cell.angle_gamma   90.00
#
_symmetry.space_group_name_H-M   'P 1'
#
loop_
_entity.id
_entity.type
_entity.pdbx_description
1 polymer ?
#
loop_
_entity_poly.entity_id
_entity_poly.type
_entity_poly.pdbx_seq_one_letter_code
_entity_poly.pdbx_strand_id
1 'polypeptide(L)'
;MQNLELRDVDITCFTVFCTAYGVSSIQLNGDSRKHVGPLKRGIARTYYLARGESFRSVTLVTGTQPPPYPEKQGFFLIMMTSHGRSLYYGPSCIGSLPNARFLNVNQDPTESVAGIFLDPTTPMLIFRDTIGVTLYQKEPFCHLDTAFSLPAIRRLEPSSFLSMSDSTWHLTKCRFVNVQEIQLQKFDERCKGIRVEHQDSRIEVLGQWDPSNAAATSCVYKSCDGPLSALVFTYSQTPEPTKRYVKRIEPVPSIPFRESPPGVFVWHNLESELAWWFTEYSDHIEAWNGVDETFRIPATSQIPPTMGK
;
A
#
# COMPACT_ATOMS: atom_id res chain seq x y z
N MET A 1 24.71 -10.61 -0.13
CA MET A 1 23.29 -10.62 0.28
C MET A 1 22.95 -9.21 0.76
N GLN A 2 21.92 -8.58 0.20
CA GLN A 2 21.46 -7.27 0.69
C GLN A 2 20.50 -7.52 1.85
N ASN A 3 20.70 -6.83 2.97
CA ASN A 3 19.84 -6.90 4.15
C ASN A 3 19.39 -5.48 4.52
N LEU A 4 18.11 -5.32 4.85
CA LEU A 4 17.57 -4.10 5.44
C LEU A 4 17.56 -4.25 6.96
N GLU A 5 18.36 -3.46 7.65
CA GLU A 5 18.30 -3.33 9.10
C GLU A 5 17.17 -2.39 9.50
N LEU A 6 16.30 -2.85 10.40
CA LEU A 6 15.11 -2.14 10.85
C LEU A 6 15.16 -1.70 12.32
N ARG A 7 16.05 -2.27 13.13
CA ARG A 7 16.13 -2.02 14.57
C ARG A 7 16.86 -0.72 14.92
N ASP A 8 17.97 -0.44 14.23
CA ASP A 8 18.91 0.63 14.58
C ASP A 8 18.88 1.79 13.56
N VAL A 9 17.81 1.86 12.77
CA VAL A 9 17.56 2.91 11.78
C VAL A 9 16.28 3.62 12.16
N ASP A 10 16.30 4.95 12.19
CA ASP A 10 15.08 5.74 12.30
C ASP A 10 14.30 5.61 11.00
N ILE A 11 13.31 4.71 10.97
CA ILE A 11 12.48 4.45 9.80
C ILE A 11 11.33 5.44 9.80
N THR A 12 11.34 6.37 8.86
CA THR A 12 10.25 7.31 8.64
C THR A 12 9.24 6.78 7.64
N CYS A 13 9.68 6.02 6.63
CA CYS A 13 8.79 5.37 5.69
C CYS A 13 9.31 4.03 5.16
N PHE A 14 8.36 3.18 4.78
CA PHE A 14 8.59 1.85 4.24
C PHE A 14 7.84 1.71 2.93
N THR A 15 8.58 1.50 1.85
CA THR A 15 8.07 1.43 0.49
C THR A 15 8.26 0.03 -0.05
N VAL A 16 7.19 -0.60 -0.52
CA VAL A 16 7.25 -1.88 -1.24
C VAL A 16 6.84 -1.66 -2.68
N PHE A 17 7.66 -2.12 -3.61
CA PHE A 17 7.37 -2.13 -5.02
C PHE A 17 6.67 -3.46 -5.35
N CYS A 18 5.40 -3.36 -5.76
CA CYS A 18 4.54 -4.50 -6.03
C CYS A 18 4.27 -4.62 -7.54
N THR A 19 4.38 -5.83 -8.07
CA THR A 19 3.89 -6.16 -9.41
C THR A 19 2.59 -6.97 -9.28
N ALA A 20 1.94 -7.27 -10.41
CA ALA A 20 0.86 -8.24 -10.46
C ALA A 20 1.27 -9.65 -9.98
N TYR A 21 2.58 -9.92 -9.91
CA TYR A 21 3.15 -11.23 -9.62
C TYR A 21 3.76 -11.36 -8.22
N GLY A 22 3.84 -10.27 -7.45
CA GLY A 22 4.46 -10.29 -6.13
C GLY A 22 5.31 -9.06 -5.84
N VAL A 23 5.98 -9.10 -4.69
CA VAL A 23 6.96 -8.09 -4.28
C VAL A 23 8.23 -8.18 -5.13
N SER A 24 8.65 -7.05 -5.69
CA SER A 24 9.89 -6.93 -6.47
C SER A 24 11.05 -6.36 -5.63
N SER A 25 10.76 -5.33 -4.82
CA SER A 25 11.75 -4.63 -4.00
C SER A 25 11.10 -3.98 -2.77
N ILE A 26 11.90 -3.78 -1.73
CA ILE A 26 11.54 -3.09 -0.49
C ILE A 26 12.59 -2.00 -0.25
N GLN A 27 12.15 -0.80 0.13
CA GLN A 27 13.00 0.36 0.35
C GLN A 27 12.63 1.07 1.66
N LEU A 28 13.65 1.60 2.36
CA LEU A 28 13.49 2.42 3.56
C LEU A 28 13.77 3.89 3.28
N ASN A 29 12.95 4.77 3.87
CA ASN A 29 13.16 6.23 3.93
C ASN A 29 13.37 6.91 2.57
N GLY A 30 12.92 6.29 1.48
CA GLY A 30 13.21 6.77 0.12
C GLY A 30 14.69 6.74 -0.28
N ASP A 31 15.61 6.24 0.55
CA ASP A 31 17.03 6.17 0.20
C ASP A 31 17.27 5.03 -0.81
N SER A 32 17.68 5.35 -2.03
CA SER A 32 17.90 4.38 -3.09
C SER A 32 19.00 3.37 -2.76
N ARG A 33 19.82 3.60 -1.74
CA ARG A 33 20.85 2.67 -1.26
C ARG A 33 20.34 1.75 -0.16
N LYS A 34 19.26 2.12 0.53
CA LYS A 34 18.62 1.30 1.59
C LYS A 34 17.43 0.53 1.01
N HIS A 35 17.72 -0.38 0.08
CA HIS A 35 16.71 -1.27 -0.50
C HIS A 35 17.22 -2.71 -0.58
N VAL A 36 16.27 -3.64 -0.66
CA VAL A 36 16.50 -5.04 -1.05
C VAL A 36 15.66 -5.36 -2.28
N GLY A 37 16.19 -6.25 -3.11
CA GLY A 37 15.56 -6.63 -4.38
C GLY A 37 16.34 -6.08 -5.58
N PRO A 38 16.25 -6.75 -6.73
CA PRO A 38 17.13 -6.46 -7.86
C PRO A 38 16.72 -5.18 -8.60
N LEU A 39 15.43 -4.85 -8.61
CA LEU A 39 14.85 -3.77 -9.41
C LEU A 39 13.66 -3.15 -8.68
N LYS A 40 13.61 -1.81 -8.63
CA LYS A 40 12.42 -1.05 -8.21
C LYS A 40 11.36 -1.09 -9.31
N ARG A 41 10.71 -2.23 -9.50
CA ARG A 41 9.72 -2.43 -10.56
C ARG A 41 8.31 -2.53 -10.01
N GLY A 42 7.37 -1.91 -10.69
CA GLY A 42 5.96 -1.97 -10.38
C GLY A 42 5.49 -0.79 -9.55
N ILE A 43 4.44 -1.01 -8.80
CA ILE A 43 3.66 -0.01 -8.09
C ILE A 43 4.28 0.23 -6.71
N ALA A 44 4.72 1.47 -6.48
CA ALA A 44 5.28 1.89 -5.19
C ALA A 44 4.16 2.11 -4.16
N ARG A 45 4.21 1.32 -3.08
CA ARG A 45 3.29 1.38 -1.94
C ARG A 45 4.07 1.85 -0.72
N THR A 46 3.89 3.10 -0.35
CA THR A 46 4.61 3.71 0.77
C THR A 46 3.69 3.92 1.95
N TYR A 47 4.17 3.54 3.14
CA TYR A 47 3.56 3.92 4.41
C TYR A 47 4.58 4.67 5.26
N TYR A 48 4.14 5.72 5.91
CA TYR A 48 4.93 6.46 6.89
C TYR A 48 4.66 5.91 8.29
N LEU A 49 5.72 5.70 9.05
CA LEU A 49 5.64 5.30 10.45
C LEU A 49 5.46 6.54 11.32
N ALA A 50 4.57 6.45 12.30
CA ALA A 50 4.47 7.45 13.35
C ALA A 50 5.73 7.40 14.24
N ARG A 51 6.00 8.48 14.97
CA ARG A 51 7.13 8.53 15.89
C ARG A 51 7.04 7.40 16.93
N GLY A 52 8.09 6.59 17.03
CA GLY A 52 8.16 5.44 17.93
C GLY A 52 7.46 4.17 17.44
N GLU A 53 6.84 4.23 16.27
CA GLU A 53 6.22 3.05 15.64
C GLU A 53 7.30 2.14 15.03
N SER A 54 7.10 0.83 15.17
CA SER A 54 8.06 -0.19 14.70
C SER A 54 7.32 -1.38 14.09
N PHE A 55 8.00 -2.18 13.27
CA PHE A 55 7.45 -3.41 12.70
C PHE A 55 7.47 -4.55 13.71
N ARG A 56 6.31 -5.17 13.93
CA ARG A 56 6.14 -6.31 14.85
C ARG A 56 6.10 -7.63 14.13
N SER A 57 5.34 -7.73 13.05
CA SER A 57 5.19 -8.98 12.31
C SER A 57 5.29 -8.79 10.81
N VAL A 58 5.65 -9.88 10.15
CA VAL A 58 5.63 -10.03 8.70
C VAL A 58 4.83 -11.27 8.38
N THR A 59 3.76 -11.12 7.61
CA THR A 59 2.97 -12.22 7.07
C THR A 59 3.09 -12.23 5.56
N LEU A 60 3.43 -13.39 5.01
CA LEU A 60 3.48 -13.62 3.57
C LEU A 60 2.11 -14.08 3.09
N VAL A 61 1.69 -13.54 1.95
CA VAL A 61 0.48 -13.97 1.25
C VAL A 61 0.90 -14.61 -0.08
N THR A 62 0.51 -15.86 -0.30
CA THR A 62 0.86 -16.67 -1.48
C THR A 62 -0.37 -17.37 -2.04
N GLY A 63 -0.27 -18.01 -3.21
CA GLY A 63 -1.38 -18.79 -3.78
C GLY A 63 -2.56 -17.93 -4.28
N THR A 64 -2.27 -16.68 -4.64
CA THR A 64 -3.27 -15.64 -4.89
C THR A 64 -3.97 -15.71 -6.24
N GLN A 65 -3.59 -16.61 -7.17
CA GLN A 65 -4.30 -16.77 -8.44
C GLN A 65 -5.02 -18.13 -8.53
N PRO A 66 -6.28 -18.15 -9.03
CA PRO A 66 -6.93 -19.39 -9.40
C PRO A 66 -6.25 -19.99 -10.66
N PRO A 67 -6.22 -21.33 -10.80
CA PRO A 67 -5.86 -21.97 -12.06
C PRO A 67 -6.69 -21.41 -13.22
N PRO A 68 -6.17 -21.34 -14.46
CA PRO A 68 -5.04 -22.08 -14.99
C PRO A 68 -3.75 -21.25 -15.19
N TYR A 69 -3.62 -20.06 -14.60
CA TYR A 69 -2.43 -19.22 -14.81
C TYR A 69 -1.17 -20.00 -14.41
N PRO A 70 -0.31 -20.39 -15.37
CA PRO A 70 0.82 -21.29 -15.14
C PRO A 70 2.04 -20.56 -14.55
N GLU A 71 1.94 -19.24 -14.38
CA GLU A 71 3.04 -18.42 -13.92
C GLU A 71 3.20 -18.58 -12.41
N LYS A 72 4.43 -18.93 -11.99
CA LYS A 72 4.82 -18.84 -10.59
C LYS A 72 4.50 -17.42 -10.11
N GLN A 73 3.84 -17.30 -8.98
CA GLN A 73 3.69 -16.02 -8.28
C GLN A 73 4.66 -16.00 -7.11
N GLY A 74 5.26 -14.83 -6.89
CA GLY A 74 5.97 -14.54 -5.66
C GLY A 74 5.00 -14.34 -4.49
N PHE A 75 5.52 -13.80 -3.40
CA PHE A 75 4.72 -13.45 -2.24
C PHE A 75 4.27 -11.98 -2.28
N PHE A 76 3.16 -11.71 -1.59
CA PHE A 76 2.77 -10.38 -1.13
C PHE A 76 2.99 -10.26 0.38
N LEU A 77 2.94 -9.04 0.92
CA LEU A 77 3.28 -8.79 2.32
C LEU A 77 2.13 -8.14 3.08
N ILE A 78 1.92 -8.61 4.30
CA ILE A 78 1.21 -7.89 5.35
C ILE A 78 2.22 -7.61 6.46
N MET A 79 2.40 -6.34 6.80
CA MET A 79 3.23 -5.91 7.93
C MET A 79 2.31 -5.43 9.04
N MET A 80 2.54 -5.88 10.29
CA MET A 80 1.89 -5.27 11.44
C MET A 80 2.86 -4.37 12.19
N THR A 81 2.36 -3.27 12.71
CA THR A 81 3.16 -2.33 13.49
C THR A 81 2.87 -2.40 14.98
N SER A 82 3.73 -1.76 15.78
CA SER A 82 3.55 -1.62 17.23
C SER A 82 2.33 -0.77 17.62
N HIS A 83 1.75 -0.03 16.68
CA HIS A 83 0.52 0.74 16.89
C HIS A 83 -0.74 -0.03 16.42
N GLY A 84 -0.60 -1.32 16.09
CA GLY A 84 -1.72 -2.15 15.66
C GLY A 84 -2.22 -1.86 14.24
N ARG A 85 -1.42 -1.18 13.40
CA ARG A 85 -1.76 -0.97 11.99
C ARG A 85 -1.38 -2.20 11.17
N SER A 86 -2.26 -2.58 10.25
CA SER A 86 -1.99 -3.59 9.22
C SER A 86 -1.66 -2.90 7.90
N LEU A 87 -0.50 -3.19 7.33
CA LEU A 87 -0.05 -2.62 6.08
C LEU A 87 0.01 -3.73 5.03
N TYR A 88 -0.90 -3.69 4.06
CA TYR A 88 -0.92 -4.67 2.98
C TYR A 88 -0.27 -4.12 1.70
N TYR A 89 0.58 -4.96 1.12
CA TYR A 89 1.39 -4.74 -0.07
C TYR A 89 1.10 -5.82 -1.11
N GLY A 90 -0.02 -5.65 -1.81
CA GLY A 90 -0.42 -6.47 -2.94
C GLY A 90 -1.74 -5.99 -3.55
N PRO A 91 -2.35 -6.76 -4.46
CA PRO A 91 -3.60 -6.41 -5.13
C PRO A 91 -4.79 -6.40 -4.16
N SER A 92 -5.72 -5.47 -4.33
CA SER A 92 -6.85 -5.19 -3.42
C SER A 92 -7.85 -6.33 -3.23
N CYS A 93 -7.68 -7.45 -3.94
CA CYS A 93 -8.64 -8.54 -4.01
C CYS A 93 -8.44 -9.67 -2.99
N ILE A 94 -7.64 -9.55 -1.91
CA ILE A 94 -7.37 -10.70 -1.01
C ILE A 94 -8.65 -11.43 -0.55
N GLY A 95 -9.70 -10.70 -0.19
CA GLY A 95 -10.98 -11.30 0.25
C GLY A 95 -11.67 -12.17 -0.80
N SER A 96 -11.35 -12.01 -2.09
CA SER A 96 -11.86 -12.83 -3.19
C SER A 96 -10.87 -13.89 -3.68
N LEU A 97 -9.77 -14.13 -2.95
CA LEU A 97 -8.75 -15.15 -3.30
C LEU A 97 -8.95 -16.42 -2.46
N PRO A 98 -9.81 -17.37 -2.87
CA PRO A 98 -10.11 -18.58 -2.09
C PRO A 98 -8.89 -19.47 -1.84
N ASN A 99 -7.81 -19.27 -2.60
CA ASN A 99 -6.58 -20.05 -2.54
C ASN A 99 -5.44 -19.31 -1.81
N ALA A 100 -5.67 -18.10 -1.30
CA ALA A 100 -4.66 -17.34 -0.59
C ALA A 100 -4.20 -18.10 0.66
N ARG A 101 -2.89 -18.25 0.81
CA ARG A 101 -2.23 -18.84 1.98
C ARG A 101 -1.47 -17.76 2.71
N PHE A 102 -1.70 -17.71 4.01
CA PHE A 102 -1.06 -16.76 4.92
C PHE A 102 0.00 -17.51 5.71
N LEU A 103 1.25 -17.04 5.66
CA LEU A 103 2.35 -17.57 6.44
C LEU A 103 2.92 -16.46 7.32
N ASN A 104 2.66 -16.53 8.62
CA ASN A 104 3.28 -15.60 9.56
C ASN A 104 4.73 -16.01 9.85
N VAL A 105 5.67 -15.08 9.65
CA VAL A 105 7.10 -15.35 9.81
C VAL A 105 7.54 -15.27 11.27
N ASN A 106 6.92 -14.41 12.08
CA ASN A 106 7.14 -14.36 13.53
C ASN A 106 6.00 -15.06 14.26
N GLN A 107 6.32 -16.10 15.03
CA GLN A 107 5.33 -16.86 15.81
C GLN A 107 5.32 -16.41 17.28
N ASP A 108 6.44 -15.89 17.78
CA ASP A 108 6.56 -15.46 19.17
C ASP A 108 6.09 -13.99 19.34
N PRO A 109 5.11 -13.73 20.23
CA PRO A 109 4.66 -12.37 20.54
C PRO A 109 5.74 -11.47 21.17
N THR A 110 6.81 -12.03 21.72
CA THR A 110 7.93 -11.29 22.32
C THR A 110 8.97 -10.84 21.30
N GLU A 111 8.86 -11.32 20.05
CA GLU A 111 9.78 -10.96 18.98
C GLU A 111 9.29 -9.75 18.19
N SER A 112 10.23 -8.98 17.66
CA SER A 112 9.97 -7.88 16.72
C SER A 112 10.89 -8.01 15.52
N VAL A 113 10.47 -7.41 14.40
CA VAL A 113 11.22 -7.49 13.14
C VAL A 113 12.48 -6.64 13.24
N ALA A 114 13.65 -7.28 13.19
CA ALA A 114 14.96 -6.64 13.23
C ALA A 114 15.46 -6.26 11.83
N GLY A 115 15.07 -7.04 10.82
CA GLY A 115 15.54 -6.86 9.46
C GLY A 115 14.86 -7.75 8.44
N ILE A 116 15.00 -7.39 7.17
CA ILE A 116 14.41 -8.10 6.03
C ILE A 116 15.46 -8.24 4.93
N PHE A 117 15.58 -9.44 4.37
CA PHE A 117 16.40 -9.69 3.18
C PHE A 117 15.65 -10.52 2.15
N LEU A 118 16.01 -10.34 0.88
CA LEU A 118 15.48 -11.12 -0.23
C LEU A 118 16.59 -12.03 -0.76
N ASP A 119 16.25 -13.29 -1.04
CA ASP A 119 17.21 -14.25 -1.58
C ASP A 119 17.68 -13.80 -2.98
N PRO A 120 18.97 -13.50 -3.17
CA PRO A 120 19.48 -13.09 -4.47
C PRO A 120 19.57 -14.24 -5.48
N THR A 121 19.50 -15.50 -5.03
CA THR A 121 19.68 -16.69 -5.87
C THR A 121 18.42 -17.09 -6.63
N THR A 122 17.26 -16.50 -6.32
CA THR A 122 16.04 -16.75 -7.09
C THR A 122 16.22 -16.25 -8.53
N PRO A 123 16.11 -17.13 -9.55
CA PRO A 123 16.45 -16.82 -10.93
C PRO A 123 15.46 -15.86 -11.62
N MET A 124 14.29 -15.62 -11.01
CA MET A 124 13.28 -14.71 -11.58
C MET A 124 13.63 -13.26 -11.27
N LEU A 125 13.81 -12.48 -12.34
CA LEU A 125 14.18 -11.06 -12.28
C LEU A 125 13.02 -10.14 -11.84
N ILE A 126 11.78 -10.62 -11.88
CA ILE A 126 10.57 -9.79 -11.77
C ILE A 126 9.95 -9.84 -10.37
N PHE A 127 10.01 -10.99 -9.70
CA PHE A 127 9.49 -11.19 -8.35
C PHE A 127 10.36 -12.19 -7.58
N ARG A 128 10.16 -12.25 -6.26
CA ARG A 128 10.92 -13.14 -5.37
C ARG A 128 10.05 -14.23 -4.77
N ASP A 129 10.66 -15.42 -4.68
CA ASP A 129 10.03 -16.60 -4.10
C ASP A 129 10.41 -16.75 -2.62
N THR A 130 11.54 -16.16 -2.22
CA THR A 130 12.10 -16.31 -0.87
C THR A 130 12.40 -14.95 -0.23
N ILE A 131 11.94 -14.81 1.01
CA ILE A 131 12.21 -13.69 1.91
C ILE A 131 12.70 -14.26 3.24
N GLY A 132 13.73 -13.63 3.78
CA GLY A 132 14.18 -13.88 5.13
C GLY A 132 13.90 -12.69 6.02
N VAL A 133 13.57 -12.98 7.27
CA VAL A 133 13.28 -11.98 8.30
C VAL A 133 14.16 -12.29 9.50
N THR A 134 14.90 -11.29 9.99
CA THR A 134 15.62 -11.41 11.26
C THR A 134 14.76 -10.85 12.37
N LEU A 135 14.77 -11.53 13.51
CA LEU A 135 13.95 -11.19 14.67
C LEU A 135 14.85 -10.81 15.84
N TYR A 136 14.35 -9.97 16.73
CA TYR A 136 14.98 -9.67 18.00
C TYR A 136 13.96 -9.75 19.13
N GLN A 137 14.41 -10.22 20.29
CA GLN A 137 13.58 -10.22 21.49
C GLN A 137 13.41 -8.80 22.02
N LYS A 138 12.16 -8.42 22.24
CA LYS A 138 11.76 -7.20 22.92
C LYS A 138 11.02 -7.59 24.20
N GLU A 139 11.00 -6.71 25.20
CA GLU A 139 10.23 -6.98 26.42
C GLU A 139 8.77 -7.34 26.08
N PRO A 140 8.20 -8.33 26.79
CA PRO A 140 6.88 -8.88 26.45
C PRO A 140 5.82 -7.77 26.50
N PHE A 141 5.14 -7.55 25.38
CA PHE A 141 3.96 -6.71 25.35
C PHE A 141 2.76 -7.51 25.85
N CYS A 142 2.15 -7.05 26.96
CA CYS A 142 0.88 -7.58 27.42
C CYS A 142 -0.19 -7.30 26.35
N HIS A 143 -0.81 -8.37 25.83
CA HIS A 143 -1.89 -8.39 24.84
C HIS A 143 -1.44 -8.18 23.39
N LEU A 144 -1.25 -9.29 22.68
CA LEU A 144 -1.11 -9.31 21.23
C LEU A 144 -2.34 -9.93 20.61
N ASP A 145 -3.11 -9.09 19.93
CA ASP A 145 -4.07 -9.57 18.94
C ASP A 145 -3.27 -9.94 17.68
N THR A 146 -3.31 -11.22 17.30
CA THR A 146 -2.74 -11.70 16.03
C THR A 146 -3.68 -11.43 14.86
N ALA A 147 -4.84 -10.85 15.13
CA ALA A 147 -5.73 -10.39 14.10
C ALA A 147 -5.15 -9.19 13.36
N PHE A 148 -5.33 -9.19 12.05
CA PHE A 148 -5.06 -8.04 11.21
C PHE A 148 -6.33 -7.67 10.47
N SER A 149 -6.58 -6.38 10.32
CA SER A 149 -7.68 -5.90 9.50
C SER A 149 -7.20 -5.57 8.09
N LEU A 150 -7.88 -6.08 7.06
CA LEU A 150 -7.67 -5.67 5.68
C LEU A 150 -8.95 -5.00 5.14
N PRO A 151 -8.82 -4.01 4.24
CA PRO A 151 -9.97 -3.49 3.53
C PRO A 151 -10.66 -4.61 2.76
N ALA A 152 -11.92 -4.85 3.08
CA ALA A 152 -12.78 -5.78 2.37
C ALA A 152 -13.85 -5.02 1.60
N ILE A 153 -13.99 -5.42 0.35
CA ILE A 153 -14.85 -4.75 -0.59
C ILE A 153 -16.18 -5.47 -0.59
N ARG A 154 -17.23 -4.81 -0.07
CA ARG A 154 -18.57 -5.42 -0.01
C ARG A 154 -19.19 -5.55 -1.40
N ARG A 155 -19.01 -4.53 -2.24
CA ARG A 155 -19.40 -4.51 -3.66
C ARG A 155 -18.52 -3.48 -4.37
N LEU A 156 -17.73 -3.93 -5.35
CA LEU A 156 -17.27 -3.04 -6.41
C LEU A 156 -18.45 -2.86 -7.36
N GLU A 157 -18.81 -1.63 -7.70
CA GLU A 157 -19.76 -1.39 -8.79
C GLU A 157 -19.19 -2.05 -10.05
N PRO A 158 -19.90 -3.04 -10.66
CA PRO A 158 -19.34 -3.86 -11.71
C PRO A 158 -18.76 -2.99 -12.84
N SER A 159 -19.49 -1.94 -13.24
CA SER A 159 -19.21 -1.08 -14.39
C SER A 159 -17.84 -0.40 -14.36
N SER A 160 -17.27 -0.16 -13.17
CA SER A 160 -15.94 0.46 -13.02
C SER A 160 -14.79 -0.51 -13.33
N PHE A 161 -15.03 -1.83 -13.25
CA PHE A 161 -14.01 -2.88 -13.36
C PHE A 161 -14.32 -3.98 -14.39
N LEU A 162 -15.47 -3.94 -15.07
CA LEU A 162 -16.02 -4.99 -15.96
C LEU A 162 -15.09 -5.59 -17.04
N SER A 163 -13.92 -5.02 -17.30
CA SER A 163 -13.04 -5.47 -18.40
C SER A 163 -11.60 -5.81 -18.03
N MET A 164 -11.22 -5.88 -16.74
CA MET A 164 -9.83 -6.19 -16.36
C MET A 164 -9.75 -7.23 -15.26
N SER A 165 -8.68 -8.03 -15.26
CA SER A 165 -8.44 -9.00 -14.19
C SER A 165 -8.23 -8.26 -12.87
N ASP A 166 -9.10 -8.56 -11.89
CA ASP A 166 -9.09 -8.00 -10.54
C ASP A 166 -7.72 -8.13 -9.83
N SER A 167 -6.87 -9.05 -10.30
CA SER A 167 -5.54 -9.36 -9.75
C SER A 167 -4.48 -8.28 -9.94
N THR A 168 -4.77 -7.14 -10.56
CA THR A 168 -3.78 -6.07 -10.84
C THR A 168 -4.07 -4.74 -10.17
N TRP A 169 -5.26 -4.59 -9.58
CA TRP A 169 -5.66 -3.36 -8.93
C TRP A 169 -5.12 -3.30 -7.50
N HIS A 170 -4.64 -2.13 -7.12
CA HIS A 170 -4.22 -1.82 -5.77
C HIS A 170 -5.16 -0.77 -5.18
N LEU A 171 -5.36 -0.83 -3.86
CA LEU A 171 -6.23 0.09 -3.13
C LEU A 171 -5.45 0.80 -2.03
N THR A 172 -5.50 2.12 -2.00
CA THR A 172 -5.18 2.91 -0.82
C THR A 172 -6.40 3.71 -0.40
N LYS A 173 -6.49 4.04 0.88
CA LYS A 173 -7.51 4.95 1.40
C LYS A 173 -6.88 5.95 2.37
N CYS A 174 -7.46 7.13 2.47
CA CYS A 174 -6.96 8.23 3.29
C CYS A 174 -8.12 9.14 3.72
N ARG A 175 -7.99 9.82 4.87
CA ARG A 175 -8.87 10.92 5.27
C ARG A 175 -8.18 12.27 5.05
N PHE A 176 -8.95 13.34 4.96
CA PHE A 176 -8.42 14.70 4.75
C PHE A 176 -8.84 15.65 5.89
N VAL A 177 -8.83 15.14 7.13
CA VAL A 177 -9.10 15.91 8.35
C VAL A 177 -7.83 16.58 8.88
N ASN A 178 -7.95 17.81 9.38
CA ASN A 178 -6.85 18.58 10.00
C ASN A 178 -5.57 18.55 9.15
N VAL A 179 -5.69 18.80 7.85
CA VAL A 179 -4.58 18.72 6.90
C VAL A 179 -3.65 19.91 7.12
N GLN A 180 -2.36 19.63 7.25
CA GLN A 180 -1.28 20.61 7.33
C GLN A 180 -0.71 20.90 5.93
N GLU A 181 -0.43 19.86 5.15
CA GLU A 181 0.14 19.98 3.81
C GLU A 181 -0.34 18.85 2.89
N ILE A 182 -0.58 19.17 1.61
CA ILE A 182 -0.81 18.16 0.57
C ILE A 182 0.28 18.30 -0.49
N GLN A 183 0.96 17.20 -0.75
CA GLN A 183 1.90 17.05 -1.85
C GLN A 183 1.36 16.05 -2.87
N LEU A 184 1.56 16.33 -4.15
CA LEU A 184 1.25 15.44 -5.26
C LEU A 184 2.54 14.90 -5.86
N GLN A 185 2.54 13.63 -6.24
CA GLN A 185 3.58 13.06 -7.08
C GLN A 185 3.03 12.86 -8.49
N LYS A 186 3.69 13.46 -9.49
CA LYS A 186 3.26 13.44 -10.88
C LYS A 186 4.36 12.88 -11.78
N PHE A 187 4.01 11.91 -12.61
CA PHE A 187 4.90 11.37 -13.64
C PHE A 187 4.25 11.62 -15.01
N ASP A 188 4.95 12.34 -15.87
CA ASP A 188 4.40 12.89 -17.10
C ASP A 188 3.10 13.67 -16.84
N GLU A 189 1.99 13.28 -17.47
CA GLU A 189 0.69 13.91 -17.27
C GLU A 189 -0.11 13.30 -16.11
N ARG A 190 0.30 12.16 -15.54
CA ARG A 190 -0.48 11.41 -14.55
C ARG A 190 -0.08 11.76 -13.13
N CYS A 191 -1.07 12.18 -12.33
CA CYS A 191 -0.96 12.21 -10.88
C CYS A 191 -0.97 10.77 -10.36
N LYS A 192 0.15 10.35 -9.78
CA LYS A 192 0.35 8.97 -9.31
C LYS A 192 -0.11 8.79 -7.87
N GLY A 193 0.07 9.82 -7.03
CA GLY A 193 -0.40 9.77 -5.65
C GLY A 193 -0.31 11.10 -4.92
N ILE A 194 -0.80 11.08 -3.69
CA ILE A 194 -0.93 12.19 -2.75
C ILE A 194 -0.23 11.76 -1.46
N ARG A 195 0.61 12.63 -0.93
CA ARG A 195 1.07 12.57 0.46
C ARG A 195 0.34 13.64 1.25
N VAL A 196 -0.35 13.22 2.29
CA VAL A 196 -1.12 14.09 3.18
C VAL A 196 -0.40 14.14 4.51
N GLU A 197 0.01 15.33 4.91
CA GLU A 197 0.54 15.59 6.24
C GLU A 197 -0.54 16.26 7.08
N HIS A 198 -0.82 15.68 8.25
CA HIS A 198 -1.82 16.18 9.18
C HIS A 198 -1.18 17.06 10.24
N GLN A 199 -1.98 17.90 10.91
CA GLN A 199 -1.53 18.78 11.99
C GLN A 199 -0.94 18.02 13.19
N ASP A 200 -1.33 16.76 13.39
CA ASP A 200 -0.76 15.86 14.41
C ASP A 200 0.55 15.19 13.96
N SER A 201 1.15 15.64 12.86
CA SER A 201 2.35 15.09 12.21
C SER A 201 2.18 13.68 11.64
N ARG A 202 0.96 13.11 11.63
CA ARG A 202 0.70 11.88 10.88
C ARG A 202 0.86 12.15 9.39
N ILE A 203 1.41 11.17 8.67
CA ILE A 203 1.51 11.21 7.21
C ILE A 203 0.77 10.01 6.64
N GLU A 204 -0.17 10.28 5.74
CA GLU A 204 -0.93 9.27 4.99
C GLU A 204 -0.63 9.41 3.50
N VAL A 205 -0.85 8.31 2.76
CA VAL A 205 -0.62 8.25 1.32
C VAL A 205 -1.87 7.72 0.63
N LEU A 206 -2.28 8.41 -0.43
CA LEU A 206 -3.33 7.98 -1.34
C LEU A 206 -2.76 7.83 -2.75
N GLY A 207 -2.92 6.67 -3.38
CA GLY A 207 -2.34 6.34 -4.68
C GLY A 207 -0.96 5.67 -4.59
N GLN A 208 -0.18 5.85 -5.64
CA GLN A 208 1.22 5.40 -5.77
C GLN A 208 2.15 6.51 -5.28
N TRP A 209 3.04 6.17 -4.35
CA TRP A 209 4.01 7.12 -3.82
C TRP A 209 5.37 6.48 -3.70
N ASP A 210 6.37 7.07 -4.35
CA ASP A 210 7.78 6.71 -4.21
C ASP A 210 8.55 7.90 -3.62
N PRO A 211 8.93 7.86 -2.32
CA PRO A 211 9.66 8.95 -1.69
C PRO A 211 11.06 9.17 -2.28
N SER A 212 11.59 8.23 -3.06
CA SER A 212 12.88 8.41 -3.75
C SER A 212 12.80 9.32 -4.97
N ASN A 213 11.60 9.64 -5.46
CA ASN A 213 11.38 10.51 -6.62
C ASN A 213 10.88 11.91 -6.19
N ALA A 214 11.70 12.60 -5.40
CA ALA A 214 11.38 13.94 -4.89
C ALA A 214 11.19 14.98 -6.02
N ALA A 215 11.89 14.83 -7.14
CA ALA A 215 11.79 15.76 -8.28
C ALA A 215 10.40 15.73 -8.96
N ALA A 216 9.68 14.62 -8.83
CA ALA A 216 8.30 14.46 -9.32
C ALA A 216 7.24 14.98 -8.34
N THR A 217 7.64 15.60 -7.22
CA THR A 217 6.76 16.00 -6.12
C THR A 217 6.51 17.51 -6.13
N SER A 218 5.26 17.92 -5.94
CA SER A 218 4.88 19.33 -5.79
C SER A 218 3.91 19.52 -4.63
N CYS A 219 4.08 20.60 -3.86
CA CYS A 219 3.13 21.02 -2.85
C CYS A 219 1.95 21.75 -3.52
N VAL A 220 0.72 21.35 -3.21
CA VAL A 220 -0.49 21.98 -3.77
C VAL A 220 -1.38 22.64 -2.74
N TYR A 221 -1.19 22.33 -1.46
CA TYR A 221 -1.95 22.92 -0.36
C TYR A 221 -1.08 23.04 0.89
N LYS A 222 -1.17 24.17 1.59
CA LYS A 222 -0.75 24.32 2.98
C LYS A 222 -1.87 24.91 3.82
N SER A 223 -1.93 24.54 5.09
CA SER A 223 -2.94 25.05 6.03
C SER A 223 -2.90 26.58 6.20
N CYS A 224 -1.74 27.21 5.97
CA CYS A 224 -1.60 28.67 5.98
C CYS A 224 -2.31 29.37 4.80
N ASP A 225 -2.66 28.64 3.73
CA ASP A 225 -3.32 29.19 2.54
C ASP A 225 -4.84 29.33 2.72
N GLY A 226 -5.38 28.76 3.80
CA GLY A 226 -6.81 28.77 4.13
C GLY A 226 -7.37 27.38 4.40
N PRO A 227 -8.65 27.27 4.79
CA PRO A 227 -9.28 25.98 5.05
C PRO A 227 -9.43 25.17 3.76
N LEU A 228 -9.08 23.89 3.82
CA LEU A 228 -9.41 22.93 2.77
C LEU A 228 -10.89 22.59 2.86
N SER A 229 -11.65 22.83 1.78
CA SER A 229 -13.09 22.51 1.73
C SER A 229 -13.38 21.31 0.84
N ALA A 230 -12.64 21.15 -0.26
CA ALA A 230 -12.77 19.99 -1.13
C ALA A 230 -11.50 19.75 -1.95
N LEU A 231 -11.43 18.56 -2.55
CA LEU A 231 -10.44 18.18 -3.57
C LEU A 231 -11.16 17.86 -4.88
N VAL A 232 -10.65 18.38 -5.98
CA VAL A 232 -11.16 18.15 -7.34
C VAL A 232 -10.19 17.27 -8.09
N PHE A 233 -10.65 16.09 -8.52
CA PHE A 233 -9.91 15.13 -9.31
C PHE A 233 -10.38 15.21 -10.76
N THR A 234 -9.49 15.55 -11.67
CA THR A 234 -9.78 15.56 -13.11
C THR A 234 -9.10 14.38 -13.78
N TYR A 235 -9.89 13.52 -14.42
CA TYR A 235 -9.40 12.36 -15.17
C TYR A 235 -8.92 12.76 -16.58
N SER A 236 -8.09 11.91 -17.17
CA SER A 236 -7.77 11.97 -18.60
C SER A 236 -9.03 11.75 -19.45
N GLN A 237 -9.12 12.49 -20.55
CA GLN A 237 -10.19 12.31 -21.53
C GLN A 237 -9.86 11.12 -22.42
N THR A 238 -10.39 9.95 -22.07
CA THR A 238 -10.30 8.74 -22.89
C THR A 238 -11.67 8.07 -23.02
N PRO A 239 -12.02 7.56 -24.21
CA PRO A 239 -13.26 6.82 -24.42
C PRO A 239 -13.29 5.51 -23.63
N GLU A 240 -12.12 4.93 -23.32
CA GLU A 240 -11.99 3.69 -22.56
C GLU A 240 -11.85 3.96 -21.06
N PRO A 241 -12.86 3.62 -20.22
CA PRO A 241 -12.81 3.85 -18.78
C PRO A 241 -11.60 3.19 -18.10
N THR A 242 -11.19 2.03 -18.61
CA THR A 242 -10.07 1.25 -18.07
C THR A 242 -8.69 1.82 -18.41
N LYS A 243 -8.61 2.88 -19.22
CA LYS A 243 -7.38 3.63 -19.47
C LYS A 243 -7.41 5.03 -18.84
N ARG A 244 -8.45 5.35 -18.06
CA ARG A 244 -8.55 6.63 -17.36
C ARG A 244 -7.54 6.67 -16.23
N TYR A 245 -6.90 7.81 -16.08
CA TYR A 245 -5.99 8.10 -14.99
C TYR A 245 -6.23 9.52 -14.49
N VAL A 246 -5.83 9.81 -13.24
CA VAL A 246 -5.96 11.16 -12.69
C VAL A 246 -4.90 12.06 -13.31
N LYS A 247 -5.31 13.11 -14.02
CA LYS A 247 -4.42 14.07 -14.70
C LYS A 247 -4.08 15.29 -13.83
N ARG A 248 -5.03 15.69 -12.97
CA ARG A 248 -4.93 16.86 -12.12
C ARG A 248 -5.70 16.66 -10.83
N ILE A 249 -5.15 17.17 -9.73
CA ILE A 249 -5.79 17.23 -8.41
C ILE A 249 -5.66 18.66 -7.92
N GLU A 250 -6.76 19.25 -7.47
CA GLU A 250 -6.80 20.65 -7.03
C GLU A 250 -7.50 20.78 -5.69
N PRO A 251 -6.86 21.36 -4.66
CA PRO A 251 -7.55 21.80 -3.47
C PRO A 251 -8.39 23.03 -3.80
N VAL A 252 -9.64 23.05 -3.32
CA VAL A 252 -10.52 24.20 -3.50
C VAL A 252 -11.02 24.73 -2.14
N PRO A 253 -11.03 26.06 -1.95
CA PRO A 253 -11.42 26.67 -0.67
C PRO A 253 -12.93 26.67 -0.46
N SER A 254 -13.72 26.41 -1.50
CA SER A 254 -15.18 26.34 -1.45
C SER A 254 -15.70 25.21 -2.32
N ILE A 255 -16.75 24.53 -1.87
CA ILE A 255 -17.40 23.46 -2.63
C ILE A 255 -17.95 24.05 -3.93
N PRO A 256 -17.57 23.52 -5.11
CA PRO A 256 -18.12 24.01 -6.37
C PRO A 256 -19.64 23.79 -6.39
N PHE A 257 -20.40 24.85 -6.64
CA PHE A 257 -21.87 24.86 -6.56
C PHE A 257 -22.56 24.15 -7.75
N ARG A 258 -21.81 23.48 -8.63
CA ARG A 258 -22.32 22.92 -9.90
C ARG A 258 -22.09 21.42 -9.96
N GLU A 259 -22.96 20.74 -10.71
CA GLU A 259 -22.76 19.36 -11.12
C GLU A 259 -21.35 19.19 -11.70
N SER A 260 -20.68 18.11 -11.28
CA SER A 260 -19.31 17.84 -11.73
C SER A 260 -19.34 17.58 -13.23
N PRO A 261 -18.55 18.30 -14.04
CA PRO A 261 -18.49 18.05 -15.46
C PRO A 261 -17.99 16.62 -15.73
N PRO A 262 -18.27 16.03 -16.91
CA PRO A 262 -17.80 14.70 -17.25
C PRO A 262 -16.29 14.54 -17.04
N GLY A 263 -15.88 13.48 -16.35
CA GLY A 263 -14.47 13.22 -16.06
C GLY A 263 -13.91 14.01 -14.87
N VAL A 264 -14.76 14.65 -14.06
CA VAL A 264 -14.38 15.28 -12.80
C VAL A 264 -15.05 14.57 -11.63
N PHE A 265 -14.29 14.31 -10.58
CA PHE A 265 -14.77 13.82 -9.29
C PHE A 265 -14.43 14.83 -8.20
N VAL A 266 -15.43 15.25 -7.43
CA VAL A 266 -15.25 16.24 -6.35
C VAL A 266 -15.43 15.54 -5.00
N TRP A 267 -14.38 15.59 -4.18
CA TRP A 267 -14.39 15.09 -2.81
C TRP A 267 -14.55 16.23 -1.82
N HIS A 268 -15.71 16.33 -1.18
CA HIS A 268 -16.02 17.39 -0.20
C HIS A 268 -16.25 16.85 1.23
N ASN A 269 -16.34 15.53 1.42
CA ASN A 269 -16.52 14.92 2.73
C ASN A 269 -15.16 14.55 3.35
N LEU A 270 -14.42 15.56 3.79
CA LEU A 270 -13.03 15.40 4.24
C LEU A 270 -12.87 14.50 5.47
N GLU A 271 -13.94 14.32 6.26
CA GLU A 271 -14.01 13.43 7.42
C GLU A 271 -14.11 11.94 7.05
N SER A 272 -14.66 11.65 5.88
CA SER A 272 -14.79 10.28 5.39
C SER A 272 -13.50 9.81 4.71
N GLU A 273 -13.36 8.49 4.59
CA GLU A 273 -12.25 7.90 3.84
C GLU A 273 -12.51 8.04 2.34
N LEU A 274 -11.49 8.50 1.61
CA LEU A 274 -11.45 8.48 0.15
C LEU A 274 -10.63 7.27 -0.30
N ALA A 275 -11.16 6.50 -1.24
CA ALA A 275 -10.47 5.36 -1.84
C ALA A 275 -9.86 5.76 -3.20
N TRP A 276 -8.64 5.29 -3.44
CA TRP A 276 -7.99 5.35 -4.74
C TRP A 276 -7.59 3.93 -5.14
N TRP A 277 -8.25 3.43 -6.17
CA TRP A 277 -7.95 2.20 -6.88
C TRP A 277 -7.03 2.50 -8.06
N PHE A 278 -5.96 1.76 -8.22
CA PHE A 278 -5.02 2.01 -9.30
C PHE A 278 -4.32 0.75 -9.81
N THR A 279 -3.98 0.79 -11.09
CA THR A 279 -3.02 -0.11 -11.74
C THR A 279 -1.80 0.69 -12.20
N GLU A 280 -0.88 0.04 -12.91
CA GLU A 280 0.24 0.74 -13.54
C GLU A 280 -0.22 1.80 -14.54
N TYR A 281 -1.44 1.70 -15.09
CA TYR A 281 -1.94 2.53 -16.18
C TYR A 281 -3.22 3.32 -15.86
N SER A 282 -3.97 2.90 -14.85
CA SER A 282 -5.35 3.37 -14.65
C SER A 282 -5.61 3.75 -13.20
N ASP A 283 -6.57 4.66 -13.01
CA ASP A 283 -7.00 5.15 -11.70
C ASP A 283 -8.53 5.18 -11.61
N HIS A 284 -9.05 4.93 -10.42
CA HIS A 284 -10.43 5.15 -10.05
C HIS A 284 -10.49 5.67 -8.60
N ILE A 285 -11.21 6.77 -8.40
CA ILE A 285 -11.39 7.47 -7.13
C ILE A 285 -12.86 7.40 -6.76
N GLU A 286 -13.15 7.04 -5.52
CA GLU A 286 -14.50 7.03 -4.98
C GLU A 286 -14.51 7.22 -3.46
N ALA A 287 -15.68 7.49 -2.90
CA ALA A 287 -15.89 7.43 -1.46
C ALA A 287 -15.65 5.98 -1.00
N TRP A 288 -14.84 5.78 0.05
CA TRP A 288 -14.70 4.44 0.63
C TRP A 288 -16.01 4.06 1.34
N ASN A 289 -16.66 3.00 0.84
CA ASN A 289 -17.91 2.45 1.38
C ASN A 289 -17.75 1.00 1.89
N GLY A 290 -16.52 0.48 1.88
CA GLY A 290 -16.20 -0.87 2.33
C GLY A 290 -16.11 -0.98 3.85
N VAL A 291 -15.78 -2.18 4.32
CA VAL A 291 -15.47 -2.43 5.73
C VAL A 291 -14.09 -3.01 5.86
N ASP A 292 -13.42 -2.74 6.96
CA ASP A 292 -12.19 -3.45 7.26
C ASP A 292 -12.58 -4.80 7.88
N GLU A 293 -12.35 -5.89 7.15
CA GLU A 293 -12.56 -7.24 7.65
C GLU A 293 -11.35 -7.66 8.46
N THR A 294 -11.64 -8.19 9.65
CA THR A 294 -10.64 -8.72 10.55
C THR A 294 -10.35 -10.18 10.19
N PHE A 295 -9.13 -10.45 9.77
CA PHE A 295 -8.62 -11.79 9.53
C PHE A 295 -7.80 -12.23 10.73
N ARG A 296 -8.00 -13.47 11.15
CA ARG A 296 -7.16 -14.11 12.16
C ARG A 296 -6.30 -15.14 11.47
N ILE A 297 -4.98 -14.96 11.52
CA ILE A 297 -4.08 -16.04 11.11
C ILE A 297 -4.22 -17.13 12.17
N PRO A 298 -4.57 -18.37 11.80
CA PRO A 298 -4.52 -19.48 12.73
C PRO A 298 -3.11 -19.54 13.32
N ALA A 299 -2.97 -19.66 14.64
CA ALA A 299 -1.67 -19.81 15.31
C ALA A 299 -0.87 -21.05 14.84
N THR A 300 -1.47 -21.88 13.99
CA THR A 300 -0.98 -23.16 13.51
C THR A 300 -1.12 -23.26 11.99
N SER A 301 -0.30 -22.54 11.22
CA SER A 301 0.17 -23.10 9.96
C SER A 301 1.60 -23.59 10.18
N GLN A 302 1.74 -24.70 10.91
CA GLN A 302 2.98 -25.45 10.87
C GLN A 302 3.15 -25.90 9.42
N ILE A 303 4.04 -25.24 8.68
CA ILE A 303 4.65 -25.90 7.53
C ILE A 303 5.33 -27.11 8.17
N PRO A 304 4.94 -28.36 7.82
CA PRO A 304 5.69 -29.51 8.28
C PRO A 304 7.14 -29.24 7.92
N PRO A 305 8.10 -29.35 8.85
CA PRO A 305 9.50 -29.18 8.48
C PRO A 305 9.75 -30.09 7.29
N THR A 306 9.97 -29.51 6.12
CA THR A 306 10.49 -30.27 5.00
C THR A 306 11.84 -30.74 5.48
N MET A 307 11.90 -32.00 5.92
CA MET A 307 13.15 -32.70 6.17
C MET A 307 13.92 -32.61 4.86
N GLY A 308 14.91 -31.72 4.84
CA GLY A 308 15.90 -31.68 3.78
C GLY A 308 16.48 -33.08 3.65
N LYS A 309 16.38 -33.63 2.43
CA LYS A 309 17.34 -34.61 1.97
C LYS A 309 18.53 -33.87 1.39
#